data_AF-A0A8S2UCX9-F1
#
_entry.id   AF-A0A8S2UCX9-F1
#
_cell.length_a   1.000
_cell.length_b   1.000
_cell.length_c   1.000
_cell.angle_alpha   90.00
_cell.angle_beta   90.00
_cell.angle_gamma   90.00
#
_symmetry.space_group_name_H-M   'P 1'
#
loop_
_entity.id
_entity.type
_entity.pdbx_description
1 polymer ?
#
loop_
_entity_poly.entity_id
_entity_poly.type
_entity_poly.pdbx_seq_one_letter_code
_entity_poly.pdbx_strand_id
1 'polypeptide(L)'
;AMIDQHTLGFRFIKSELKKCSQPSVAWQLDLFGHSREVNSLFSQMGYDGVMFGRLDYQEKVQRIAKARLQMLWKVNDNTGIISVQKYNDNKYHKNSIFLLANEQRLFTTVLPNLYHPPEGFNIGPQIAGQLIREDDADTMEQSASAYSHRLLIELETQQRMYKTQNIALIYGGDFEYEGGLYKS
;
A
#
# COMPACT_ATOMS: atom_id res chain seq x y z
N ALA A 1 12.39 21.23 -3.91
CA ALA A 1 11.20 20.86 -4.71
C ALA A 1 10.35 19.78 -4.03
N MET A 2 10.77 18.50 -3.97
CA MET A 2 9.95 17.43 -3.39
C MET A 2 9.64 17.64 -1.89
N ILE A 3 10.66 18.00 -1.10
CA ILE A 3 10.51 18.27 0.34
C ILE A 3 9.56 19.46 0.57
N ASP A 4 9.67 20.52 -0.24
CA ASP A 4 8.82 21.70 -0.11
C ASP A 4 7.35 21.37 -0.39
N GLN A 5 7.08 20.57 -1.43
CA GLN A 5 5.73 20.13 -1.79
C GLN A 5 5.11 19.24 -0.69
N HIS A 6 5.88 18.31 -0.12
CA HIS A 6 5.42 17.48 1.01
C HIS A 6 5.21 18.31 2.28
N THR A 7 6.13 19.24 2.56
CA THR A 7 6.03 20.12 3.73
C THR A 7 4.79 20.99 3.66
N LEU A 8 4.46 21.53 2.47
CA LEU A 8 3.25 22.31 2.27
C LEU A 8 1.98 21.48 2.55
N GLY A 9 1.88 20.28 1.97
CA GLY A 9 0.74 19.39 2.19
C GLY A 9 0.60 18.94 3.65
N PHE A 10 1.70 18.58 4.29
CA PHE A 10 1.71 18.17 5.71
C PHE A 10 1.35 19.31 6.65
N ARG A 11 1.78 20.54 6.36
CA ARG A 11 1.37 21.72 7.15
C ARG A 11 -0.14 21.94 7.07
N PHE A 12 -0.71 21.84 5.87
CA PHE A 12 -2.14 21.96 5.65
C PHE A 12 -2.92 20.86 6.38
N ILE A 13 -2.56 19.58 6.18
CA ILE A 13 -3.21 18.45 6.86
C ILE A 13 -3.16 18.63 8.38
N LYS A 14 -2.01 19.06 8.92
CA LYS A 14 -1.84 19.28 10.36
C LYS A 14 -2.67 20.46 10.88
N SER A 15 -2.83 21.56 10.12
CA SER A 15 -3.63 22.72 10.54
C SER A 15 -5.12 22.41 10.51
N GLU A 16 -5.60 21.76 9.44
CA GLU A 16 -7.02 21.54 9.22
C GLU A 16 -7.55 20.30 9.94
N LEU A 17 -6.82 19.18 9.86
CA LEU A 17 -7.28 17.87 10.32
C LEU A 17 -6.67 17.45 11.67
N LYS A 18 -5.75 18.26 12.21
CA LYS A 18 -5.07 18.09 13.52
C LYS A 18 -4.04 16.95 13.53
N LYS A 19 -3.49 16.69 14.72
CA LYS A 19 -2.31 15.83 14.95
C LYS A 19 -2.47 14.39 14.47
N CYS A 20 -3.68 13.83 14.48
CA CYS A 20 -3.93 12.42 14.14
C CYS A 20 -4.00 12.16 12.63
N SER A 21 -3.87 13.19 11.79
CA SER A 21 -4.06 13.07 10.34
C SER A 21 -2.76 12.98 9.56
N GLN A 22 -1.61 12.90 10.24
CA GLN A 22 -0.33 12.72 9.56
C GLN A 22 -0.32 11.37 8.83
N PRO A 23 -0.12 11.35 7.50
CA PRO A 23 -0.05 10.10 6.74
C PRO A 23 1.13 9.24 7.18
N SER A 24 0.89 7.94 7.36
CA SER A 24 1.92 6.94 7.68
C SER A 24 2.31 6.06 6.48
N VAL A 25 1.52 6.07 5.40
CA VAL A 25 1.80 5.31 4.18
C VAL A 25 1.79 6.23 2.96
N ALA A 26 2.85 6.13 2.15
CA ALA A 26 2.97 6.86 0.90
C ALA A 26 2.23 6.12 -0.24
N TRP A 27 1.63 6.89 -1.14
CA TRP A 27 0.79 6.39 -2.23
C TRP A 27 1.36 6.84 -3.58
N GLN A 28 2.11 5.96 -4.26
CA GLN A 28 2.81 6.24 -5.52
C GLN A 28 2.28 5.38 -6.66
N LEU A 29 1.02 5.55 -7.04
CA LEU A 29 0.39 4.63 -8.00
C LEU A 29 0.90 4.76 -9.43
N ASP A 30 1.09 5.99 -9.90
CA ASP A 30 1.14 6.31 -11.33
C ASP A 30 2.46 6.97 -11.77
N LEU A 31 3.53 6.79 -10.99
CA LEU A 31 4.86 7.21 -11.41
C LEU A 31 5.47 6.17 -12.35
N PHE A 32 6.16 6.61 -13.39
CA PHE A 32 6.93 5.73 -14.27
C PHE A 32 8.25 5.33 -13.59
N GLY A 33 8.17 4.29 -12.75
CA GLY A 33 9.28 3.80 -11.94
C GLY A 33 9.32 4.42 -10.55
N HIS A 34 10.13 3.81 -9.68
CA HIS A 34 10.25 4.19 -8.28
C HIS A 34 11.73 4.27 -7.91
N SER A 35 12.15 5.39 -7.32
CA SER A 35 13.53 5.61 -6.93
C SER A 35 13.74 5.33 -5.45
N ARG A 36 14.94 4.84 -5.14
CA ARG A 36 15.34 4.55 -3.78
C ARG A 36 15.49 5.83 -2.95
N GLU A 37 15.94 6.89 -3.59
CA GLU A 37 16.19 8.21 -3.02
C GLU A 37 14.89 8.85 -2.52
N VAL A 38 13.81 8.75 -3.31
CA VAL A 38 12.48 9.24 -2.89
C VAL A 38 11.96 8.44 -1.72
N ASN A 39 12.14 7.12 -1.71
CA ASN A 39 11.71 6.30 -0.58
C ASN A 39 12.58 6.50 0.68
N SER A 40 13.85 6.90 0.54
CA SER A 40 14.67 7.37 1.66
C SER A 40 14.11 8.65 2.26
N LEU A 41 13.65 9.58 1.42
CA LEU A 41 12.98 10.79 1.89
C LEU A 41 11.67 10.44 2.62
N PHE A 42 10.86 9.52 2.10
CA PHE A 42 9.65 9.07 2.82
C PHE A 42 9.96 8.47 4.19
N SER A 43 10.98 7.62 4.29
CA SER A 43 11.41 7.07 5.58
C SER A 43 11.81 8.20 6.55
N GLN A 44 12.52 9.23 6.07
CA GLN A 44 12.90 10.40 6.87
C GLN A 44 11.72 11.32 7.23
N MET A 45 10.67 11.33 6.40
CA MET A 45 9.41 12.06 6.66
C MET A 45 8.50 11.34 7.66
N GLY A 46 8.86 10.14 8.10
CA GLY A 46 8.11 9.36 9.09
C GLY A 46 7.07 8.41 8.50
N TYR A 47 7.17 8.08 7.21
CA TYR A 47 6.35 7.02 6.62
C TYR A 47 6.84 5.63 7.04
N ASP A 48 5.90 4.74 7.35
CA ASP A 48 6.13 3.33 7.67
C ASP A 48 6.15 2.45 6.40
N GLY A 49 5.46 2.90 5.35
CA GLY A 49 5.37 2.15 4.11
C GLY A 49 5.08 2.98 2.86
N VAL A 50 5.19 2.32 1.70
CA VAL A 50 4.80 2.84 0.39
C VAL A 50 4.04 1.78 -0.38
N MET A 51 3.02 2.21 -1.12
CA MET A 51 2.33 1.38 -2.11
C MET A 51 2.51 1.97 -3.50
N PHE A 52 2.71 1.11 -4.50
CA PHE A 52 2.79 1.52 -5.90
C PHE A 52 2.25 0.48 -6.87
N GLY A 53 1.83 0.93 -8.05
CA GLY A 53 1.22 0.08 -9.08
C GLY A 53 2.17 -0.31 -10.20
N ARG A 54 3.00 0.62 -10.68
CA ARG A 54 3.87 0.43 -11.84
C ARG A 54 5.18 -0.25 -11.43
N LEU A 55 5.49 -1.35 -12.11
CA LEU A 55 6.74 -2.10 -11.99
C LEU A 55 7.07 -2.66 -13.36
N ASP A 56 8.35 -2.93 -13.64
CA ASP A 56 8.72 -3.68 -14.83
C ASP A 56 7.90 -4.98 -14.95
N TYR A 57 7.42 -5.27 -16.16
CA TYR A 57 6.52 -6.39 -16.41
C TYR A 57 7.18 -7.74 -16.07
N GLN A 58 8.46 -7.93 -16.42
CA GLN A 58 9.16 -9.19 -16.17
C GLN A 58 9.37 -9.38 -14.67
N GLU A 59 9.76 -8.33 -13.96
CA GLU A 59 9.90 -8.37 -12.51
C GLU A 59 8.56 -8.65 -11.81
N LYS A 60 7.47 -8.01 -12.26
CA LYS A 60 6.12 -8.22 -11.71
C LYS A 60 5.67 -9.66 -11.84
N VAL A 61 5.84 -10.28 -13.02
CA VAL A 61 5.52 -11.70 -13.24
C VAL A 61 6.31 -12.60 -12.28
N GLN A 62 7.62 -12.35 -12.14
CA GLN A 62 8.45 -13.14 -11.22
C GLN A 62 8.06 -12.97 -9.75
N ARG A 63 7.65 -11.76 -9.35
CA ARG A 63 7.20 -11.49 -7.98
C ARG A 63 5.87 -12.14 -7.68
N ILE A 64 4.92 -12.07 -8.61
CA ILE A 64 3.62 -12.77 -8.49
C ILE A 64 3.85 -14.26 -8.31
N ALA A 65 4.64 -14.89 -9.19
CA ALA A 65 4.93 -16.32 -9.13
C ALA A 65 5.62 -16.77 -7.83
N LYS A 66 6.30 -15.85 -7.12
CA LYS A 66 7.04 -16.13 -5.88
C LYS A 66 6.34 -15.59 -4.62
N ALA A 67 5.14 -15.03 -4.75
CA ALA A 67 4.44 -14.30 -3.69
C ALA A 67 5.32 -13.20 -3.04
N ARG A 68 5.93 -12.32 -3.86
CA ARG A 68 6.91 -11.28 -3.46
C ARG A 68 6.49 -9.86 -3.84
N LEU A 69 5.18 -9.60 -3.92
CA LEU A 69 4.65 -8.24 -4.11
C LEU A 69 4.78 -7.37 -2.84
N GLN A 70 5.00 -7.98 -1.67
CA GLN A 70 5.38 -7.28 -0.45
C GLN A 70 6.85 -7.50 -0.12
N MET A 71 7.54 -6.43 0.26
CA MET A 71 8.94 -6.48 0.66
C MET A 71 9.27 -5.38 1.66
N LEU A 72 10.38 -5.59 2.38
CA LEU A 72 11.02 -4.53 3.15
C LEU A 72 12.14 -3.95 2.30
N TRP A 73 11.92 -2.76 1.74
CA TRP A 73 12.87 -2.12 0.84
C TRP A 73 13.91 -1.36 1.66
N LYS A 74 15.19 -1.73 1.53
CA LYS A 74 16.32 -0.95 2.04
C LYS A 74 16.51 0.31 1.18
N VAL A 75 16.29 1.48 1.77
CA VAL A 75 16.23 2.76 1.04
C VAL A 75 17.47 3.63 1.19
N ASN A 76 18.45 3.23 1.97
CA ASN A 76 19.74 3.91 2.04
C ASN A 76 20.91 2.93 2.14
N ASP A 77 22.10 3.38 1.75
CA ASP A 77 23.34 2.61 1.95
C ASP A 77 24.08 2.99 3.22
N ASN A 78 23.63 4.06 3.90
CA ASN A 78 24.25 4.53 5.14
C ASN A 78 23.96 3.58 6.29
N THR A 79 24.77 2.54 6.42
CA THR A 79 24.76 1.62 7.56
C THR A 79 25.67 2.09 8.70
N GLY A 80 26.02 3.38 8.72
CA GLY A 80 26.84 3.96 9.78
C GLY A 80 26.25 3.65 11.16
N ILE A 81 27.12 3.31 12.10
CA ILE A 81 26.72 3.04 13.48
C ILE A 81 26.30 4.38 14.10
N ILE A 82 25.02 4.51 14.43
CA ILE A 82 24.44 5.64 15.16
C ILE A 82 24.89 5.60 16.62
N SER A 83 24.90 4.42 17.23
CA SER A 83 25.31 4.26 18.62
C SER A 83 25.85 2.87 18.92
N VAL A 84 26.84 2.83 19.81
CA VAL A 84 27.39 1.62 20.39
C VAL A 84 26.92 1.55 21.84
N GLN A 85 26.07 0.58 22.16
CA GLN A 85 25.66 0.33 23.54
C GLN A 85 26.35 -0.92 24.07
N LYS A 86 27.27 -0.73 25.02
CA LYS A 86 27.91 -1.82 25.74
C LYS A 86 26.98 -2.26 26.85
N TYR A 87 26.62 -3.53 26.86
CA TYR A 87 25.85 -4.15 27.93
C TYR A 87 26.74 -5.15 28.66
N ASN A 88 26.72 -5.09 29.98
CA ASN A 88 27.53 -5.94 30.82
C ASN A 88 26.62 -6.70 31.78
N ASP A 89 26.57 -8.02 31.61
CA ASP A 89 25.81 -8.91 32.46
C ASP A 89 26.73 -9.47 33.55
N ASN A 90 26.68 -8.85 34.73
CA ASN A 90 27.48 -9.25 35.89
C ASN A 90 27.08 -10.63 36.44
N LYS A 91 25.88 -11.12 36.17
CA LYS A 91 25.39 -12.41 36.68
C LYS A 91 25.98 -13.60 35.91
N TYR A 92 26.31 -13.39 34.63
CA TYR A 92 26.87 -14.43 33.76
C TYR A 92 28.26 -14.07 33.20
N HIS A 93 28.87 -12.98 33.66
CA HIS A 93 30.14 -12.44 33.16
C HIS A 93 30.16 -12.28 31.62
N LYS A 94 29.08 -11.74 31.05
CA LYS A 94 28.96 -11.53 29.59
C LYS A 94 28.99 -10.06 29.22
N ASN A 95 29.88 -9.71 28.29
CA ASN A 95 29.89 -8.43 27.60
C ASN A 95 29.19 -8.57 26.24
N SER A 96 28.21 -7.72 25.95
CA SER A 96 27.62 -7.58 24.62
C SER A 96 27.70 -6.14 24.11
N ILE A 97 27.79 -5.99 22.79
CA ILE A 97 27.79 -4.70 22.11
C ILE A 97 26.57 -4.69 21.19
N PHE A 98 25.65 -3.75 21.43
CA PHE A 98 24.54 -3.46 20.53
C PHE A 98 24.91 -2.28 19.63
N LEU A 99 24.77 -2.48 18.32
CA LEU A 99 25.01 -1.45 17.32
C LEU A 99 23.65 -1.02 16.76
N LEU A 100 23.31 0.27 16.91
CA LEU A 100 22.21 0.84 16.15
C LEU A 100 22.78 1.33 14.82
N ALA A 101 22.35 0.74 13.71
CA ALA A 101 22.72 1.18 12.38
C ALA A 101 21.70 2.21 11.86
N ASN A 102 22.15 3.17 11.05
CA ASN A 102 21.26 4.14 10.36
C ASN A 102 20.55 3.54 9.14
N GLU A 103 20.29 2.23 9.16
CA GLU A 103 19.63 1.58 8.04
C GLU A 103 18.16 1.99 8.00
N GLN A 104 17.74 2.57 6.89
CA GLN A 104 16.36 2.95 6.62
C GLN A 104 15.72 1.87 5.77
N ARG A 105 14.57 1.38 6.25
CA ARG A 105 13.77 0.39 5.55
C ARG A 105 12.32 0.85 5.51
N LEU A 106 11.68 0.66 4.37
CA LEU A 106 10.29 1.03 4.16
C LEU A 106 9.49 -0.20 3.73
N PHE A 107 8.38 -0.47 4.41
CA PHE A 107 7.50 -1.56 3.99
C PHE A 107 6.88 -1.20 2.64
N THR A 108 7.04 -2.06 1.65
CA THR A 108 6.66 -1.76 0.27
C THR A 108 5.66 -2.79 -0.22
N THR A 109 4.53 -2.33 -0.72
CA THR A 109 3.50 -3.16 -1.37
C THR A 109 3.36 -2.78 -2.83
N VAL A 110 3.57 -3.75 -3.72
CA VAL A 110 3.23 -3.64 -5.14
C VAL A 110 1.81 -4.11 -5.34
N LEU A 111 0.99 -3.30 -6.01
CA LEU A 111 -0.39 -3.63 -6.30
C LEU A 111 -0.49 -4.55 -7.54
N PRO A 112 -1.41 -5.53 -7.54
CA PRO A 112 -1.45 -6.55 -8.57
C PRO A 112 -2.05 -5.99 -9.88
N ASN A 113 -3.07 -5.13 -9.78
CA ASN A 113 -3.78 -4.57 -10.92
C ASN A 113 -3.63 -3.04 -11.03
N LEU A 114 -2.39 -2.54 -11.05
CA LEU A 114 -2.11 -1.10 -10.99
C LEU A 114 -2.87 -0.47 -9.82
N TYR A 115 -3.79 0.45 -10.10
CA TYR A 115 -4.67 1.08 -9.13
C TYR A 115 -6.14 0.94 -9.49
N HIS A 116 -6.47 -0.05 -10.32
CA HIS A 116 -7.82 -0.35 -10.74
C HIS A 116 -8.45 -1.44 -9.88
N PRO A 117 -9.78 -1.45 -9.75
CA PRO A 117 -10.49 -2.56 -9.15
C PRO A 117 -10.29 -3.84 -9.94
N PRO A 118 -10.58 -4.99 -9.32
CA PRO A 118 -10.65 -6.23 -10.06
C PRO A 118 -11.65 -6.16 -11.21
N GLU A 119 -11.41 -6.98 -12.22
CA GLU A 119 -12.23 -6.99 -13.42
C GLU A 119 -13.70 -7.29 -13.08
N GLY A 120 -14.59 -6.38 -13.48
CA GLY A 120 -16.02 -6.50 -13.20
C GLY A 120 -16.41 -6.12 -11.78
N PHE A 121 -15.56 -5.44 -11.01
CA PHE A 121 -15.86 -4.89 -9.67
C PHE A 121 -15.77 -3.35 -9.63
N ASN A 122 -15.86 -2.68 -10.77
CA ASN A 122 -15.90 -1.22 -10.83
C ASN A 122 -17.18 -0.70 -10.17
N ILE A 123 -17.06 0.34 -9.34
CA ILE A 123 -18.21 0.98 -8.66
C ILE A 123 -18.46 2.41 -9.15
N GLY A 124 -17.70 2.87 -10.14
CA GLY A 124 -17.83 4.18 -10.75
C GLY A 124 -19.04 4.31 -11.69
N PRO A 125 -19.52 5.55 -11.94
CA PRO A 125 -20.70 5.82 -12.76
C PRO A 125 -20.52 5.48 -14.25
N GLN A 126 -19.28 5.25 -14.71
CA GLN A 126 -18.94 5.06 -16.11
C GLN A 126 -19.20 3.64 -16.64
N ILE A 127 -19.50 2.67 -15.77
CA ILE A 127 -19.85 1.31 -16.17
C ILE A 127 -21.25 0.99 -15.67
N ALA A 128 -22.21 1.11 -16.58
CA ALA A 128 -23.59 0.69 -16.40
C ALA A 128 -23.67 -0.84 -16.31
N GLY A 129 -23.47 -1.36 -15.10
CA GLY A 129 -23.72 -2.74 -14.76
C GLY A 129 -23.97 -2.81 -13.26
N GLN A 130 -25.24 -2.78 -12.85
CA GLN A 130 -25.61 -3.08 -11.48
C GLN A 130 -25.16 -4.51 -11.16
N LEU A 131 -24.10 -4.63 -10.35
CA LEU A 131 -23.53 -5.92 -9.92
C LEU A 131 -24.56 -6.74 -9.14
N ILE A 132 -25.44 -6.04 -8.44
CA ILE A 132 -26.60 -6.57 -7.73
C ILE A 132 -27.83 -5.98 -8.41
N ARG A 133 -28.69 -6.84 -8.94
CA ARG A 133 -29.93 -6.45 -9.61
C ARG A 133 -31.05 -6.35 -8.57
N GLU A 134 -31.71 -5.20 -8.50
CA GLU A 134 -32.72 -4.90 -7.47
C GLU A 134 -34.16 -5.06 -7.98
N ASP A 135 -34.36 -5.77 -9.10
CA ASP A 135 -35.67 -5.89 -9.77
C ASP A 135 -36.74 -6.54 -8.87
N ASP A 136 -36.37 -7.61 -8.15
CA ASP A 136 -37.19 -8.35 -7.19
C ASP A 136 -36.29 -9.11 -6.20
N ALA A 137 -36.89 -9.66 -5.13
CA ALA A 137 -36.13 -10.32 -4.06
C ALA A 137 -35.33 -11.54 -4.53
N ASP A 138 -35.91 -12.39 -5.40
CA ASP A 138 -35.24 -13.59 -5.90
C ASP A 138 -34.09 -13.20 -6.85
N THR A 139 -34.33 -12.22 -7.73
CA THR A 139 -33.31 -11.65 -8.61
C THR A 139 -32.15 -11.02 -7.83
N MET A 140 -32.46 -10.30 -6.77
CA MET A 140 -31.47 -9.67 -5.90
C MET A 140 -30.63 -10.71 -5.18
N GLU A 141 -31.25 -11.74 -4.61
CA GLU A 141 -30.53 -12.83 -3.95
C GLU A 141 -29.62 -13.59 -4.92
N GLN A 142 -30.13 -13.94 -6.11
CA GLN A 142 -29.35 -14.64 -7.13
C GLN A 142 -28.14 -13.83 -7.60
N SER A 143 -28.34 -12.53 -7.88
CA SER A 143 -27.26 -11.64 -8.33
C SER A 143 -26.24 -11.36 -7.22
N ALA A 144 -26.67 -11.15 -5.97
CA ALA A 144 -25.80 -10.99 -4.82
C ALA A 144 -24.97 -12.26 -4.52
N SER A 145 -25.57 -13.44 -4.66
CA SER A 145 -24.87 -14.72 -4.50
C SER A 145 -23.80 -14.92 -5.59
N ALA A 146 -24.15 -14.66 -6.86
CA ALA A 146 -23.21 -14.73 -7.97
C ALA A 146 -22.05 -13.72 -7.82
N TYR A 147 -22.35 -12.50 -7.38
CA TYR A 147 -21.35 -11.46 -7.10
C TYR A 147 -20.39 -11.89 -5.98
N SER A 148 -20.93 -12.39 -4.87
CA SER A 148 -20.14 -12.86 -3.72
C SER A 148 -19.21 -14.01 -4.11
N HIS A 149 -19.71 -14.97 -4.89
CA HIS A 149 -18.90 -16.09 -5.38
C HIS A 149 -17.74 -15.61 -6.25
N ARG A 150 -17.98 -14.68 -7.17
CA ARG A 150 -16.92 -14.08 -8.01
C ARG A 150 -15.90 -13.30 -7.19
N LEU A 151 -16.34 -12.57 -6.17
CA LEU A 151 -15.45 -11.79 -5.31
C LEU A 151 -14.52 -12.72 -4.52
N LEU A 152 -15.03 -13.83 -4.00
CA LEU A 152 -14.21 -14.81 -3.29
C LEU A 152 -13.11 -15.39 -4.18
N ILE A 153 -13.44 -15.75 -5.43
CA ILE A 153 -12.44 -16.25 -6.40
C ILE A 153 -11.34 -15.21 -6.64
N GLU A 154 -11.71 -13.93 -6.77
CA GLU A 154 -10.76 -12.86 -6.97
C GLU A 154 -9.85 -12.66 -5.74
N LEU A 155 -10.45 -12.60 -4.54
CA LEU A 155 -9.72 -12.47 -3.28
C LEU A 155 -8.72 -13.62 -3.09
N GLU A 156 -9.15 -14.87 -3.34
CA GLU A 156 -8.26 -16.03 -3.29
C GLU A 156 -7.15 -15.96 -4.32
N THR A 157 -7.45 -15.45 -5.52
CA THR A 157 -6.47 -15.29 -6.60
C THR A 157 -5.42 -14.24 -6.26
N GLN A 158 -5.85 -13.11 -5.75
CA GLN A 158 -4.96 -12.04 -5.31
C GLN A 158 -4.15 -12.47 -4.07
N GLN A 159 -4.74 -13.19 -3.12
CA GLN A 159 -4.07 -13.65 -1.89
C GLN A 159 -2.82 -14.50 -2.21
N ARG A 160 -2.88 -15.34 -3.26
CA ARG A 160 -1.73 -16.16 -3.70
C ARG A 160 -0.50 -15.33 -4.14
N MET A 161 -0.67 -14.04 -4.42
CA MET A 161 0.42 -13.14 -4.82
C MET A 161 1.18 -12.52 -3.64
N TYR A 162 0.68 -12.72 -2.41
CA TYR A 162 1.22 -12.17 -1.17
C TYR A 162 1.56 -13.29 -0.18
N LYS A 163 2.49 -13.01 0.75
CA LYS A 163 2.89 -13.99 1.79
C LYS A 163 1.91 -14.05 2.95
N THR A 164 1.19 -12.96 3.19
CA THR A 164 0.28 -12.84 4.33
C THR A 164 -1.15 -13.13 3.91
N GLN A 165 -2.06 -13.18 4.89
CA GLN A 165 -3.50 -13.30 4.66
C GLN A 165 -4.17 -11.94 4.43
N ASN A 166 -3.40 -10.84 4.40
CA ASN A 166 -3.91 -9.50 4.21
C ASN A 166 -3.56 -9.00 2.81
N ILE A 167 -4.58 -8.61 2.05
CA ILE A 167 -4.47 -8.01 0.73
C ILE A 167 -5.15 -6.66 0.70
N ALA A 168 -4.63 -5.75 -0.11
CA ALA A 168 -5.28 -4.48 -0.41
C ALA A 168 -6.13 -4.65 -1.68
N LEU A 169 -7.44 -4.45 -1.56
CA LEU A 169 -8.34 -4.39 -2.71
C LEU A 169 -8.60 -2.92 -3.03
N ILE A 170 -8.24 -2.50 -4.24
CA ILE A 170 -8.38 -1.10 -4.64
C ILE A 170 -9.71 -0.93 -5.36
N TYR A 171 -10.48 0.09 -5.01
CA TYR A 171 -11.63 0.55 -5.78
C TYR A 171 -11.34 1.99 -6.15
N GLY A 172 -11.27 2.27 -7.45
CA GLY A 172 -10.84 3.57 -7.93
C GLY A 172 -10.24 3.52 -9.33
N GLY A 173 -10.00 4.70 -9.86
CA GLY A 173 -9.42 4.94 -11.16
C GLY A 173 -9.24 6.44 -11.33
N ASP A 174 -8.78 6.84 -12.51
CA ASP A 174 -8.64 8.26 -12.82
C ASP A 174 -10.01 8.93 -12.77
N PHE A 175 -10.14 9.95 -11.90
CA PHE A 175 -11.35 10.77 -11.76
C PHE A 175 -12.62 9.98 -11.39
N GLU A 176 -12.49 8.85 -10.70
CA GLU A 176 -13.64 8.16 -10.12
C GLU A 176 -14.23 8.94 -8.92
N TYR A 177 -15.48 8.63 -8.57
CA TYR A 177 -16.25 9.22 -7.45
C TYR A 177 -16.70 10.69 -7.59
N GLU A 178 -16.54 11.32 -8.75
CA GLU A 178 -17.05 12.69 -9.00
C GLU A 178 -18.58 12.83 -8.80
N GLY A 179 -19.34 11.73 -8.85
CA GLY A 179 -20.80 11.68 -8.67
C GLY A 179 -21.31 11.12 -7.32
N GLY A 180 -20.42 10.81 -6.37
CA GLY A 180 -20.74 10.05 -5.14
C GLY A 180 -21.70 10.72 -4.13
N LEU A 181 -22.21 11.92 -4.43
CA LEU A 181 -23.17 12.64 -3.58
C LEU A 181 -24.64 12.51 -4.03
N TYR A 182 -24.94 11.78 -5.11
CA TYR A 182 -26.31 11.67 -5.65
C TYR A 182 -26.94 10.30 -5.42
N LYS A 183 -27.09 9.90 -4.16
CA LYS A 183 -28.17 8.99 -3.73
C LYS A 183 -28.56 9.36 -2.29
N SER A 184 -29.43 10.37 -2.16
CA SER A 184 -30.27 10.62 -0.98
C SER A 184 -31.64 10.00 -1.19
#